data_AF-A0A328S3V5-F1
#
_entry.id   AF-A0A328S3V5-F1
#
_cell.length_a   1.000
_cell.length_b   1.000
_cell.length_c   1.000
_cell.angle_alpha   90.00
_cell.angle_beta   90.00
_cell.angle_gamma   90.00
#
_symmetry.space_group_name_H-M   'P 1'
#
loop_
_entity.id
_entity.type
_entity.pdbx_description
1 polymer ?
#
loop_
_entity_poly.entity_id
_entity_poly.type
_entity_poly.pdbx_seq_one_letter_code
_entity_poly.pdbx_strand_id
1 'polypeptide(L)'
;MDKIICNNCNHLNHINTNKCTKCDNSLRNYAYFKNDFKDFYKLFSSDNLDLLEKLPLTDTAYDSILNSIIDIGGENLNPMPSQIDTRKLIQISKPYARVQYDNSNRHPGYYSYYSFNNIFINRLTPHQLIPGAIVHELSHHIFNEIIEQSLMHLLNIRKSLYVESFAWYLTLQNDYFKIVNEYLSHRVQEYFLPDHFNGYSSLNQLLDDGVDLDGEKIETSLNMGHAISDDVIFVLEKYITRSLDVKSEYIGYHNVDYEISPLDEQKKLDMMYTILFTTFESVYRHKRDMQPILSDMNESFIRYNI
;
A
#
# COMPACT_ATOMS: atom_id res chain seq x y z
N MET A 1 -8.73 -13.33 16.44
CA MET A 1 -7.81 -13.16 15.30
C MET A 1 -6.91 -14.37 15.22
N ASP A 2 -6.87 -15.02 14.06
CA ASP A 2 -5.96 -16.13 13.82
C ASP A 2 -4.50 -15.64 13.85
N LYS A 3 -3.57 -16.48 14.34
CA LYS A 3 -2.12 -16.19 14.40
C LYS A 3 -1.34 -17.32 13.72
N ILE A 4 -0.14 -17.02 13.24
CA ILE A 4 0.82 -17.99 12.68
C ILE A 4 2.09 -18.05 13.52
N ILE A 5 2.54 -19.26 13.87
CA ILE A 5 3.76 -19.46 14.66
C ILE A 5 4.95 -19.61 13.72
N CYS A 6 6.03 -18.87 13.99
CA CYS A 6 7.28 -19.02 13.26
C CYS A 6 7.96 -20.34 13.61
N ASN A 7 8.12 -21.23 12.63
CA ASN A 7 8.80 -22.52 12.83
C ASN A 7 10.28 -22.40 13.24
N ASN A 8 10.91 -21.25 13.01
CA ASN A 8 12.33 -21.02 13.36
C ASN A 8 12.51 -20.48 14.79
N CYS A 9 11.65 -19.57 15.25
CA CYS A 9 11.83 -18.89 16.55
C CYS A 9 10.63 -18.96 17.50
N ASN A 10 9.58 -19.70 17.13
CA ASN A 10 8.31 -19.88 17.85
C ASN A 10 7.56 -18.59 18.19
N HIS A 11 7.92 -17.46 17.59
CA HIS A 11 7.19 -16.21 17.76
C HIS A 11 5.83 -16.28 17.07
N LEU A 12 4.79 -15.77 17.73
CA LEU A 12 3.45 -15.60 17.17
C LEU A 12 3.44 -14.34 16.30
N ASN A 13 2.99 -14.47 15.05
CA ASN A 13 2.86 -13.38 14.10
C ASN A 13 1.42 -13.33 13.60
N HIS A 14 1.06 -12.23 12.97
CA HIS A 14 -0.26 -12.01 12.39
C HIS A 14 -0.46 -13.00 11.25
N ILE A 15 -1.67 -13.56 11.11
CA ILE A 15 -1.95 -14.57 10.09
C ILE A 15 -1.61 -14.11 8.67
N ASN A 16 -1.65 -12.79 8.41
CA ASN A 16 -1.36 -12.18 7.10
C ASN A 16 0.12 -11.84 6.85
N THR A 17 1.02 -12.08 7.81
CA THR A 17 2.45 -11.78 7.63
C THR A 17 3.16 -12.85 6.82
N ASN A 18 4.03 -12.43 5.89
CA ASN A 18 4.81 -13.34 5.04
C ASN A 18 6.16 -13.72 5.68
N LYS A 19 6.71 -12.88 6.56
CA LYS A 19 7.99 -13.08 7.25
C LYS A 19 7.83 -12.94 8.75
N CYS A 20 8.65 -13.68 9.48
CA CYS A 20 8.67 -13.59 10.92
C CYS A 20 9.27 -12.26 11.32
N THR A 21 8.50 -11.48 12.03
CA THR A 21 8.88 -10.15 12.47
C THR A 21 10.06 -10.17 13.45
N LYS A 22 10.22 -11.24 14.23
CA LYS A 22 11.33 -11.42 15.16
C LYS A 22 12.63 -11.88 14.51
N CYS A 23 12.58 -12.83 13.57
CA CYS A 23 13.79 -13.52 13.06
C CYS A 23 13.94 -13.49 11.54
N ASP A 24 13.07 -12.78 10.82
CA ASP A 24 13.06 -12.63 9.36
C ASP A 24 12.88 -13.92 8.56
N ASN A 25 12.74 -15.06 9.24
CA ASN A 25 12.45 -16.33 8.59
C ASN A 25 11.09 -16.28 7.89
N SER A 26 11.04 -16.72 6.64
CA SER A 26 9.79 -16.80 5.87
C SER A 26 8.77 -17.69 6.60
N LEU A 27 7.62 -17.11 6.94
CA LEU A 27 6.49 -17.83 7.54
C LEU A 27 5.72 -18.59 6.46
N ARG A 28 5.68 -18.01 5.28
CA ARG A 28 5.06 -18.54 4.06
C ARG A 28 6.19 -18.77 3.05
N ASN A 29 6.37 -20.01 2.63
CA ASN A 29 7.43 -20.41 1.70
C ASN A 29 6.88 -20.61 0.29
N TYR A 30 7.76 -20.92 -0.67
CA TYR A 30 7.37 -21.25 -2.04
C TYR A 30 6.20 -22.24 -2.12
N ALA A 31 6.17 -23.26 -1.24
CA ALA A 31 5.12 -24.27 -1.24
C ALA A 31 3.78 -23.77 -0.67
N TYR A 32 3.80 -22.85 0.32
CA TYR A 32 2.60 -22.14 0.77
C TYR A 32 1.99 -21.39 -0.40
N PHE A 33 2.80 -20.57 -1.06
CA PHE A 33 2.39 -19.77 -2.20
C PHE A 33 1.90 -20.65 -3.34
N LYS A 34 2.64 -21.72 -3.71
CA LYS A 34 2.29 -22.70 -4.76
C LYS A 34 0.96 -23.43 -4.52
N ASN A 35 0.60 -23.70 -3.27
CA ASN A 35 -0.64 -24.40 -2.93
C ASN A 35 -1.85 -23.46 -2.80
N ASP A 36 -1.63 -22.16 -2.58
CA ASP A 36 -2.65 -21.11 -2.45
C ASP A 36 -3.10 -20.53 -3.82
N PHE A 37 -2.38 -20.83 -4.91
CA PHE A 37 -2.81 -20.52 -6.30
C PHE A 37 -4.16 -21.13 -6.72
N LYS A 38 -4.74 -22.02 -5.90
CA LYS A 38 -5.98 -22.74 -6.16
C LYS A 38 -7.15 -21.89 -5.66
N ASP A 39 -7.82 -21.04 -6.42
CA ASP A 39 -8.19 -21.09 -7.82
C ASP A 39 -8.50 -19.63 -8.20
N PHE A 40 -7.81 -19.07 -9.18
CA PHE A 40 -8.18 -17.77 -9.76
C PHE A 40 -9.70 -17.70 -10.04
N TYR A 41 -10.26 -18.77 -10.60
CA TYR A 41 -11.69 -18.88 -10.92
C TYR A 41 -12.61 -18.98 -9.70
N LYS A 42 -12.09 -19.42 -8.55
CA LYS A 42 -12.83 -19.44 -7.29
C LYS A 42 -12.89 -18.05 -6.68
N LEU A 43 -11.77 -17.31 -6.69
CA LEU A 43 -11.75 -15.92 -6.24
C LEU A 43 -12.65 -15.08 -7.14
N PHE A 44 -12.42 -15.09 -8.45
CA PHE A 44 -13.25 -14.37 -9.41
C PHE A 44 -14.40 -15.27 -9.86
N SER A 45 -15.32 -15.58 -8.96
CA SER A 45 -16.54 -16.38 -9.20
C SER A 45 -17.79 -15.51 -9.27
N SER A 46 -18.89 -16.05 -9.79
CA SER A 46 -20.19 -15.35 -9.80
C SER A 46 -20.65 -15.07 -8.37
N ASP A 47 -20.47 -16.04 -7.48
CA ASP A 47 -20.88 -15.93 -6.08
C ASP A 47 -20.15 -14.77 -5.38
N ASN A 48 -18.85 -14.60 -5.64
CA ASN A 48 -18.09 -13.47 -5.08
C ASN A 48 -18.47 -12.13 -5.73
N LEU A 49 -18.79 -12.10 -7.03
CA LEU A 49 -19.29 -10.90 -7.67
C LEU A 49 -20.65 -10.47 -7.07
N ASP A 50 -21.56 -11.42 -6.90
CA ASP A 50 -22.88 -11.22 -6.28
C ASP A 50 -22.76 -10.75 -4.82
N LEU A 51 -21.75 -11.22 -4.09
CA LEU A 51 -21.46 -10.75 -2.72
C LEU A 51 -21.03 -9.29 -2.73
N LEU A 52 -20.09 -8.92 -3.63
CA LEU A 52 -19.65 -7.54 -3.73
C LEU A 52 -20.82 -6.63 -4.08
N GLU A 53 -21.63 -6.95 -5.10
CA GLU A 53 -22.77 -6.13 -5.53
C GLU A 53 -23.77 -5.79 -4.39
N LYS A 54 -23.89 -6.67 -3.40
CA LYS A 54 -24.88 -6.54 -2.30
C LYS A 54 -24.32 -5.94 -1.03
N LEU A 55 -23.00 -5.91 -0.86
CA LEU A 55 -22.36 -5.53 0.41
C LEU A 55 -21.45 -4.31 0.19
N PRO A 56 -21.91 -3.10 0.52
CA PRO A 56 -21.05 -1.92 0.44
C PRO A 56 -19.98 -1.97 1.54
N LEU A 57 -18.87 -1.26 1.29
CA LEU A 57 -17.88 -0.98 2.32
C LEU A 57 -18.44 0.07 3.28
N THR A 58 -18.71 -0.32 4.53
CA THR A 58 -19.25 0.57 5.57
C THR A 58 -18.15 1.15 6.44
N ASP A 59 -18.39 2.29 7.09
CA ASP A 59 -17.45 2.96 8.01
C ASP A 59 -16.93 1.98 9.08
N THR A 60 -17.82 1.21 9.71
CA THR A 60 -17.42 0.25 10.76
C THR A 60 -16.55 -0.89 10.22
N ALA A 61 -16.81 -1.34 8.99
CA ALA A 61 -15.97 -2.32 8.33
C ALA A 61 -14.58 -1.73 8.02
N TYR A 62 -14.56 -0.48 7.55
CA TYR A 62 -13.34 0.24 7.22
C TYR A 62 -12.48 0.54 8.46
N ASP A 63 -13.08 1.00 9.56
CA ASP A 63 -12.40 1.15 10.85
C ASP A 63 -11.77 -0.17 11.33
N SER A 64 -12.49 -1.29 11.15
CA SER A 64 -11.97 -2.61 11.51
C SER A 64 -10.77 -3.01 10.64
N ILE A 65 -10.77 -2.62 9.36
CA ILE A 65 -9.66 -2.81 8.44
C ILE A 65 -8.45 -1.99 8.88
N LEU A 66 -8.61 -0.69 9.14
CA LEU A 66 -7.51 0.16 9.60
C LEU A 66 -6.90 -0.33 10.91
N ASN A 67 -7.73 -0.74 11.88
CA ASN A 67 -7.26 -1.30 13.14
C ASN A 67 -6.53 -2.64 12.96
N SER A 68 -6.98 -3.49 12.04
CA SER A 68 -6.28 -4.74 11.67
C SER A 68 -4.89 -4.44 11.07
N ILE A 69 -4.76 -3.39 10.25
CA ILE A 69 -3.46 -2.94 9.73
C ILE A 69 -2.57 -2.39 10.84
N ILE A 70 -3.13 -1.64 11.78
CA ILE A 70 -2.39 -1.20 12.98
C ILE A 70 -1.89 -2.42 13.75
N ASP A 71 -2.74 -3.41 14.03
CA ASP A 71 -2.38 -4.60 14.80
C ASP A 71 -1.21 -5.39 14.18
N ILE A 72 -1.10 -5.42 12.84
CA ILE A 72 0.06 -6.00 12.14
C ILE A 72 1.38 -5.33 12.59
N GLY A 73 1.40 -4.01 12.70
CA GLY A 73 2.56 -3.25 13.18
C GLY A 73 2.85 -3.48 14.67
N GLY A 74 1.79 -3.55 15.48
CA GLY A 74 1.84 -3.59 16.94
C GLY A 74 2.44 -4.88 17.52
N GLU A 75 2.52 -5.95 16.73
CA GLU A 75 3.09 -7.23 17.18
C GLU A 75 4.59 -7.16 17.52
N ASN A 76 5.31 -6.11 17.08
CA ASN A 76 6.78 -6.01 17.23
C ASN A 76 7.30 -4.63 17.59
N LEU A 77 6.41 -3.66 17.70
CA LEU A 77 6.75 -2.29 18.03
C LEU A 77 6.12 -2.00 19.39
N ASN A 78 6.91 -1.50 20.34
CA ASN A 78 6.30 -0.76 21.44
C ASN A 78 5.62 0.47 20.81
N PRO A 79 4.31 0.69 21.02
CA PRO A 79 3.56 1.84 20.51
C PRO A 79 3.94 3.09 21.30
N MET A 80 5.19 3.51 21.15
CA MET A 80 5.77 4.71 21.70
C MET A 80 6.42 5.43 20.52
N PRO A 81 5.76 6.48 20.00
CA PRO A 81 6.34 7.32 18.96
C PRO A 81 7.72 7.81 19.41
N SER A 82 8.73 7.65 18.57
CA SER A 82 10.09 8.18 18.81
C SER A 82 10.48 9.16 17.70
N GLN A 83 11.54 9.95 17.93
CA GLN A 83 12.15 10.72 16.84
C GLN A 83 12.52 9.78 15.68
N ILE A 84 12.27 10.27 14.46
CA ILE A 84 12.44 9.48 13.26
C ILE A 84 13.94 9.38 12.94
N ASP A 85 14.45 8.17 12.90
CA ASP A 85 15.71 7.85 12.24
C ASP A 85 15.52 6.65 11.29
N THR A 86 16.45 6.46 10.37
CA THR A 86 16.38 5.37 9.38
C THR A 86 16.24 3.99 10.01
N ARG A 87 16.93 3.70 11.12
CA ARG A 87 16.85 2.38 11.77
C ARG A 87 15.48 2.14 12.36
N LYS A 88 14.89 3.16 12.99
CA LYS A 88 13.55 3.08 13.54
C LYS A 88 12.52 2.88 12.42
N LEU A 89 12.63 3.61 11.31
CA LEU A 89 11.76 3.40 10.16
C LEU A 89 11.87 1.99 9.59
N ILE A 90 13.08 1.42 9.47
CA ILE A 90 13.27 0.02 9.05
C ILE A 90 12.56 -0.95 10.02
N GLN A 91 12.62 -0.69 11.33
CA GLN A 91 11.89 -1.51 12.31
C GLN A 91 10.38 -1.37 12.14
N ILE A 92 9.88 -0.17 11.90
CA ILE A 92 8.45 0.13 11.72
C ILE A 92 7.92 -0.52 10.43
N SER A 93 8.67 -0.45 9.34
CA SER A 93 8.30 -1.08 8.07
C SER A 93 8.30 -2.60 8.14
N LYS A 94 9.11 -3.21 9.01
CA LYS A 94 9.39 -4.66 9.02
C LYS A 94 8.15 -5.58 8.99
N PRO A 95 7.06 -5.32 9.74
CA PRO A 95 5.86 -6.19 9.70
C PRO A 95 5.10 -6.10 8.37
N TYR A 96 5.32 -5.02 7.62
CA TYR A 96 4.61 -4.64 6.40
C TYR A 96 5.44 -4.97 5.15
N ALA A 97 6.61 -4.36 5.04
CA ALA A 97 7.52 -4.49 3.91
C ALA A 97 8.99 -4.54 4.34
N ARG A 98 9.78 -5.34 3.63
CA ARG A 98 11.23 -5.42 3.86
C ARG A 98 11.94 -4.24 3.21
N VAL A 99 12.63 -3.43 4.00
CA VAL A 99 13.53 -2.39 3.48
C VAL A 99 14.89 -2.99 3.14
N GLN A 100 15.40 -2.76 1.93
CA GLN A 100 16.71 -3.22 1.48
C GLN A 100 17.28 -2.33 0.36
N TYR A 101 18.59 -2.38 0.14
CA TYR A 101 19.20 -1.71 -1.01
C TYR A 101 18.95 -2.49 -2.31
N ASP A 102 18.67 -1.78 -3.41
CA ASP A 102 18.62 -2.39 -4.74
C ASP A 102 20.04 -2.70 -5.24
N ASN A 103 20.44 -3.96 -5.11
CA ASN A 103 21.75 -4.43 -5.58
C ASN A 103 21.81 -4.61 -7.10
N SER A 104 20.65 -4.71 -7.75
CA SER A 104 20.52 -4.92 -9.20
C SER A 104 20.41 -3.62 -9.99
N ASN A 105 20.21 -2.48 -9.32
CA ASN A 105 20.04 -1.16 -9.93
C ASN A 105 18.98 -1.19 -11.05
N ARG A 106 17.81 -1.79 -10.78
CA ARG A 106 16.75 -2.01 -11.77
C ARG A 106 16.11 -0.69 -12.21
N HIS A 107 16.06 0.25 -11.29
CA HIS A 107 15.39 1.54 -11.44
C HIS A 107 16.36 2.69 -11.12
N PRO A 108 17.41 2.91 -11.95
CA PRO A 108 18.50 3.83 -11.64
C PRO A 108 18.06 5.30 -11.52
N GLY A 109 16.93 5.67 -12.14
CA GLY A 109 16.35 7.02 -12.07
C GLY A 109 15.55 7.31 -10.81
N TYR A 110 15.29 6.30 -9.97
CA TYR A 110 14.48 6.44 -8.77
C TYR A 110 15.36 6.38 -7.52
N TYR A 111 15.04 7.18 -6.50
CA TYR A 111 15.68 7.10 -5.19
C TYR A 111 15.24 5.85 -4.42
N SER A 112 14.00 5.43 -4.61
CA SER A 112 13.42 4.23 -4.03
C SER A 112 12.26 3.75 -4.87
N TYR A 113 11.82 2.53 -4.59
CA TYR A 113 10.55 2.02 -5.11
C TYR A 113 10.02 0.90 -4.21
N TYR A 114 8.71 0.86 -4.07
CA TYR A 114 7.97 -0.24 -3.49
C TYR A 114 7.68 -1.30 -4.56
N SER A 115 7.94 -2.57 -4.24
CA SER A 115 7.59 -3.69 -5.11
C SER A 115 7.39 -4.96 -4.29
N PHE A 116 6.19 -5.54 -4.37
CA PHE A 116 5.85 -6.85 -3.81
C PHE A 116 6.31 -7.06 -2.36
N ASN A 117 5.84 -6.24 -1.41
CA ASN A 117 6.22 -6.27 0.01
C ASN A 117 7.71 -5.98 0.30
N ASN A 118 8.41 -5.34 -0.63
CA ASN A 118 9.78 -4.89 -0.45
C ASN A 118 9.88 -3.40 -0.79
N ILE A 119 10.60 -2.66 0.04
CA ILE A 119 11.01 -1.27 -0.19
C ILE A 119 12.47 -1.31 -0.60
N PHE A 120 12.73 -0.90 -1.84
CA PHE A 120 14.07 -0.87 -2.40
C PHE A 120 14.63 0.54 -2.34
N ILE A 121 15.79 0.71 -1.71
CA ILE A 121 16.53 1.97 -1.69
C ILE A 121 17.64 1.90 -2.73
N ASN A 122 17.69 2.84 -3.65
CA ASN A 122 18.80 2.94 -4.59
C ASN A 122 20.10 3.26 -3.82
N ARG A 123 21.20 2.61 -4.18
CA ARG A 123 22.50 2.82 -3.52
C ARG A 123 23.05 4.23 -3.69
N LEU A 124 22.61 4.95 -4.73
CA LEU A 124 22.99 6.32 -5.01
C LEU A 124 22.11 7.34 -4.28
N THR A 125 21.07 6.91 -3.58
CA THR A 125 20.18 7.80 -2.84
C THR A 125 20.95 8.50 -1.73
N PRO A 126 20.97 9.85 -1.71
CA PRO A 126 21.63 10.59 -0.66
C PRO A 126 21.12 10.17 0.73
N HIS A 127 22.03 9.95 1.69
CA HIS A 127 21.68 9.41 3.00
C HIS A 127 20.57 10.19 3.72
N GLN A 128 20.56 11.51 3.56
CA GLN A 128 19.54 12.39 4.11
C GLN A 128 18.14 12.18 3.50
N LEU A 129 18.01 11.61 2.31
CA LEU A 129 16.70 11.36 1.68
C LEU A 129 16.13 9.98 2.02
N ILE A 130 16.94 9.08 2.57
CA ILE A 130 16.51 7.70 2.88
C ILE A 130 15.32 7.65 3.85
N PRO A 131 15.25 8.45 4.94
CA PRO A 131 14.06 8.45 5.79
C PRO A 131 12.76 8.79 5.04
N GLY A 132 12.79 9.85 4.23
CA GLY A 132 11.65 10.27 3.40
C GLY A 132 11.25 9.18 2.42
N ALA A 133 12.23 8.58 1.73
CA ALA A 133 12.02 7.45 0.83
C ALA A 133 11.32 6.26 1.52
N ILE A 134 11.76 5.85 2.72
CA ILE A 134 11.11 4.74 3.43
C ILE A 134 9.66 5.07 3.78
N VAL A 135 9.37 6.28 4.26
CA VAL A 135 7.99 6.70 4.58
C VAL A 135 7.13 6.73 3.32
N HIS A 136 7.66 7.28 2.22
CA HIS A 136 6.98 7.33 0.93
C HIS A 136 6.59 5.93 0.44
N GLU A 137 7.57 5.03 0.33
CA GLU A 137 7.33 3.66 -0.17
C GLU A 137 6.47 2.82 0.80
N LEU A 138 6.59 3.05 2.10
CA LEU A 138 5.72 2.41 3.08
C LEU A 138 4.26 2.88 2.91
N SER A 139 4.04 4.13 2.53
CA SER A 139 2.70 4.67 2.31
C SER A 139 1.99 3.96 1.16
N HIS A 140 2.69 3.71 0.05
CA HIS A 140 2.17 2.88 -1.04
C HIS A 140 1.79 1.47 -0.56
N HIS A 141 2.65 0.86 0.26
CA HIS A 141 2.36 -0.47 0.81
C HIS A 141 1.13 -0.47 1.71
N ILE A 142 1.02 0.47 2.65
CA ILE A 142 -0.14 0.56 3.56
C ILE A 142 -1.42 0.79 2.76
N PHE A 143 -1.38 1.62 1.72
CA PHE A 143 -2.53 1.77 0.82
C PHE A 143 -2.91 0.46 0.13
N ASN A 144 -1.92 -0.29 -0.37
CA ASN A 144 -2.17 -1.60 -0.95
C ASN A 144 -2.79 -2.57 0.07
N GLU A 145 -2.33 -2.55 1.32
CA GLU A 145 -2.90 -3.37 2.40
C GLU A 145 -4.34 -2.96 2.74
N ILE A 146 -4.70 -1.66 2.67
CA ILE A 146 -6.09 -1.20 2.79
C ILE A 146 -6.96 -1.85 1.70
N ILE A 147 -6.51 -1.84 0.44
CA ILE A 147 -7.22 -2.45 -0.69
C ILE A 147 -7.38 -3.97 -0.48
N GLU A 148 -6.30 -4.65 -0.12
CA GLU A 148 -6.28 -6.11 0.11
C GLU A 148 -7.24 -6.50 1.24
N GLN A 149 -7.16 -5.83 2.39
CA GLN A 149 -8.00 -6.12 3.54
C GLN A 149 -9.46 -5.74 3.30
N SER A 150 -9.73 -4.70 2.50
CA SER A 150 -11.09 -4.36 2.06
C SER A 150 -11.70 -5.50 1.24
N LEU A 151 -10.99 -6.02 0.24
CA LEU A 151 -11.46 -7.16 -0.55
C LEU A 151 -11.64 -8.41 0.32
N MET A 152 -10.68 -8.69 1.21
CA MET A 152 -10.76 -9.82 2.13
C MET A 152 -11.98 -9.74 3.05
N HIS A 153 -12.27 -8.55 3.57
CA HIS A 153 -13.41 -8.31 4.43
C HIS A 153 -14.72 -8.52 3.68
N LEU A 154 -14.89 -7.87 2.52
CA LEU A 154 -16.12 -7.94 1.72
C LEU A 154 -16.45 -9.37 1.27
N LEU A 155 -15.43 -10.16 0.93
CA LEU A 155 -15.60 -11.55 0.47
C LEU A 155 -15.50 -12.58 1.62
N ASN A 156 -15.18 -12.14 2.84
CA ASN A 156 -14.88 -13.02 3.98
C ASN A 156 -13.86 -14.12 3.64
N ILE A 157 -12.75 -13.72 3.01
CA ILE A 157 -11.66 -14.61 2.60
C ILE A 157 -10.36 -14.29 3.31
N ARG A 158 -9.41 -15.24 3.29
CA ARG A 158 -8.06 -15.02 3.79
C ARG A 158 -7.17 -14.42 2.70
N LYS A 159 -6.11 -13.72 3.11
CA LYS A 159 -5.08 -13.18 2.22
C LYS A 159 -4.49 -14.31 1.38
N SER A 160 -4.52 -14.13 0.06
CA SER A 160 -3.90 -15.02 -0.93
C SER A 160 -3.10 -14.22 -1.94
N LEU A 161 -2.26 -14.90 -2.72
CA LEU A 161 -1.50 -14.21 -3.77
C LEU A 161 -2.38 -13.51 -4.80
N TYR A 162 -3.55 -14.07 -5.13
CA TYR A 162 -4.46 -13.39 -6.05
C TYR A 162 -5.14 -12.15 -5.43
N VAL A 163 -5.31 -12.10 -4.10
CA VAL A 163 -5.72 -10.87 -3.42
C VAL A 163 -4.60 -9.83 -3.49
N GLU A 164 -3.36 -10.22 -3.18
CA GLU A 164 -2.19 -9.34 -3.26
C GLU A 164 -1.99 -8.80 -4.70
N SER A 165 -2.05 -9.68 -5.71
CA SER A 165 -1.91 -9.31 -7.12
C SER A 165 -3.09 -8.51 -7.65
N PHE A 166 -4.31 -8.74 -7.14
CA PHE A 166 -5.45 -7.90 -7.49
C PHE A 166 -5.25 -6.46 -7.00
N ALA A 167 -4.80 -6.28 -5.76
CA ALA A 167 -4.55 -4.94 -5.22
C ALA A 167 -3.40 -4.23 -5.97
N TRP A 168 -2.33 -4.96 -6.30
CA TRP A 168 -1.25 -4.46 -7.17
C TRP A 168 -1.72 -4.10 -8.58
N TYR A 169 -2.57 -4.92 -9.17
CA TYR A 169 -3.15 -4.62 -10.47
C TYR A 169 -4.00 -3.36 -10.41
N LEU A 170 -4.88 -3.25 -9.41
CA LEU A 170 -5.72 -2.07 -9.21
C LEU A 170 -4.87 -0.79 -9.06
N THR A 171 -3.79 -0.85 -8.28
CA THR A 171 -2.91 0.30 -8.04
C THR A 171 -2.10 0.74 -9.26
N LEU A 172 -1.86 -0.15 -10.23
CA LEU A 172 -0.99 0.11 -11.38
C LEU A 172 -1.72 0.24 -12.73
N GLN A 173 -2.94 -0.28 -12.87
CA GLN A 173 -3.59 -0.39 -14.17
C GLN A 173 -4.07 0.96 -14.72
N ASN A 174 -4.45 1.89 -13.83
CA ASN A 174 -5.10 3.14 -14.20
C ASN A 174 -4.23 4.33 -13.80
N ASP A 175 -3.90 5.21 -14.75
CA ASP A 175 -3.08 6.41 -14.49
C ASP A 175 -3.71 7.34 -13.44
N TYR A 176 -5.05 7.44 -13.40
CA TYR A 176 -5.76 8.16 -12.32
C TYR A 176 -5.47 7.54 -10.95
N PHE A 177 -5.34 6.23 -10.86
CA PHE A 177 -5.04 5.57 -9.60
C PHE A 177 -3.55 5.60 -9.24
N LYS A 178 -2.66 5.68 -10.25
CA LYS A 178 -1.25 6.04 -10.01
C LYS A 178 -1.15 7.44 -9.42
N ILE A 179 -1.96 8.39 -9.88
CA ILE A 179 -2.08 9.74 -9.30
C ILE A 179 -2.55 9.67 -7.84
N VAL A 180 -3.61 8.89 -7.53
CA VAL A 180 -4.05 8.65 -6.14
C VAL A 180 -2.87 8.17 -5.30
N ASN A 181 -2.17 7.14 -5.80
CA ASN A 181 -1.11 6.44 -5.09
C ASN A 181 0.15 7.30 -4.86
N GLU A 182 0.58 8.10 -5.84
CA GLU A 182 1.72 9.02 -5.68
C GLU A 182 1.36 10.25 -4.84
N TYR A 183 0.15 10.79 -4.99
CA TYR A 183 -0.26 11.94 -4.19
C TYR A 183 -0.31 11.60 -2.70
N LEU A 184 -0.93 10.46 -2.34
CA LEU A 184 -1.03 10.06 -0.94
C LEU A 184 0.36 9.82 -0.32
N SER A 185 1.30 9.21 -1.04
CA SER A 185 2.63 8.89 -0.49
C SER A 185 3.45 10.14 -0.24
N HIS A 186 3.37 11.13 -1.14
CA HIS A 186 3.96 12.45 -0.93
C HIS A 186 3.34 13.18 0.26
N ARG A 187 2.02 13.18 0.40
CA ARG A 187 1.34 13.84 1.52
C ARG A 187 1.70 13.21 2.87
N VAL A 188 1.81 11.87 2.93
CA VAL A 188 2.26 11.17 4.14
C VAL A 188 3.73 11.49 4.45
N GLN A 189 4.60 11.53 3.44
CA GLN A 189 6.00 11.93 3.59
C GLN A 189 6.13 13.37 4.11
N GLU A 190 5.41 14.32 3.51
CA GLU A 190 5.36 15.72 3.92
C GLU A 190 4.88 15.86 5.37
N TYR A 191 3.87 15.07 5.77
CA TYR A 191 3.33 15.09 7.13
C TYR A 191 4.37 14.67 8.17
N PHE A 192 5.02 13.51 8.01
CA PHE A 192 5.94 12.96 9.00
C PHE A 192 7.34 13.57 8.94
N LEU A 193 7.83 13.87 7.73
CA LEU A 193 9.21 14.27 7.45
C LEU A 193 9.30 15.49 6.52
N PRO A 194 8.77 16.66 6.94
CA PRO A 194 8.75 17.87 6.13
C PRO A 194 10.16 18.34 5.70
N ASP A 195 11.17 18.21 6.57
CA ASP A 195 12.57 18.55 6.22
C ASP A 195 13.20 17.63 5.16
N HIS A 196 12.58 16.48 4.91
CA HIS A 196 13.00 15.50 3.89
C HIS A 196 12.04 15.46 2.70
N PHE A 197 11.11 16.41 2.61
CA PHE A 197 10.18 16.54 1.51
C PHE A 197 10.71 17.54 0.48
N ASN A 198 10.93 17.06 -0.75
CA ASN A 198 11.46 17.88 -1.85
C ASN A 198 10.37 18.27 -2.86
N GLY A 199 9.10 18.15 -2.47
CA GLY A 199 7.95 18.38 -3.35
C GLY A 199 7.45 17.12 -4.05
N TYR A 200 6.36 17.31 -4.80
CA TYR A 200 5.57 16.27 -5.48
C TYR A 200 6.22 15.78 -6.78
N SER A 201 7.55 15.57 -6.82
CA SER A 201 8.28 15.42 -8.10
C SER A 201 7.82 14.23 -8.95
N SER A 202 7.60 13.04 -8.36
CA SER A 202 7.10 11.87 -9.13
C SER A 202 5.64 12.01 -9.54
N LEU A 203 4.82 12.67 -8.71
CA LEU A 203 3.44 13.01 -9.08
C LEU A 203 3.41 14.00 -10.25
N ASN A 204 4.21 15.07 -10.19
CA ASN A 204 4.28 16.06 -11.26
C ASN A 204 4.77 15.43 -12.56
N GLN A 205 5.73 14.49 -12.49
CA GLN A 205 6.12 13.71 -13.65
C GLN A 205 4.95 12.87 -14.21
N LEU A 206 4.12 12.23 -13.36
CA LEU A 206 2.94 11.50 -13.84
C LEU A 206 1.91 12.42 -14.50
N LEU A 207 1.73 13.64 -13.97
CA LEU A 207 0.83 14.64 -14.54
C LEU A 207 1.35 15.17 -15.88
N ASP A 208 2.67 15.42 -15.97
CA ASP A 208 3.35 15.87 -17.20
C ASP A 208 3.37 14.77 -18.27
N ASP A 209 3.56 13.51 -17.90
CA ASP A 209 3.49 12.37 -18.83
C ASP A 209 2.03 12.09 -19.28
N GLY A 210 1.06 12.50 -18.46
CA GLY A 210 -0.38 12.29 -18.63
C GLY A 210 -1.12 13.45 -19.29
N VAL A 211 -0.50 14.21 -20.21
CA VAL A 211 -1.08 15.43 -20.82
C VAL A 211 -2.51 15.26 -21.37
N ASP A 212 -2.87 14.06 -21.83
CA ASP A 212 -4.19 13.75 -22.40
C ASP A 212 -5.23 13.29 -21.35
N LEU A 213 -4.88 13.27 -20.06
CA LEU A 213 -5.80 12.91 -18.98
C LEU A 213 -6.82 14.03 -18.72
N ASP A 214 -8.02 13.62 -18.34
CA ASP A 214 -9.14 14.50 -18.04
C ASP A 214 -8.91 15.21 -16.69
N GLY A 215 -8.89 16.54 -16.72
CA GLY A 215 -8.62 17.37 -15.55
C GLY A 215 -9.58 17.13 -14.37
N GLU A 216 -10.88 16.94 -14.62
CA GLU A 216 -11.84 16.67 -13.53
C GLU A 216 -11.57 15.32 -12.88
N LYS A 217 -11.13 14.33 -13.66
CA LYS A 217 -10.73 13.01 -13.13
C LYS A 217 -9.40 13.07 -12.39
N ILE A 218 -8.47 13.93 -12.81
CA ILE A 218 -7.24 14.20 -12.04
C ILE A 218 -7.61 14.79 -10.68
N GLU A 219 -8.43 15.84 -10.63
CA GLU A 219 -8.89 16.44 -9.37
C GLU A 219 -9.59 15.42 -8.48
N THR A 220 -10.48 14.61 -9.05
CA THR A 220 -11.15 13.52 -8.33
C THR A 220 -10.14 12.52 -7.74
N SER A 221 -9.08 12.21 -8.47
CA SER A 221 -8.01 11.30 -8.03
C SER A 221 -7.16 11.92 -6.92
N LEU A 222 -6.83 13.21 -7.03
CA LEU A 222 -6.10 13.93 -6.00
C LEU A 222 -6.92 14.06 -4.72
N ASN A 223 -8.23 14.33 -4.83
CA ASN A 223 -9.15 14.38 -3.69
C ASN A 223 -9.27 13.01 -2.99
N MET A 224 -9.30 11.92 -3.77
CA MET A 224 -9.26 10.56 -3.24
C MET A 224 -7.94 10.26 -2.53
N GLY A 225 -6.80 10.59 -3.16
CA GLY A 225 -5.47 10.42 -2.56
C GLY A 225 -5.31 11.25 -1.27
N HIS A 226 -5.89 12.44 -1.25
CA HIS A 226 -5.98 13.27 -0.06
C HIS A 226 -6.72 12.53 1.06
N ALA A 227 -7.98 12.14 0.85
CA ALA A 227 -8.75 11.47 1.89
C ALA A 227 -8.08 10.18 2.42
N ILE A 228 -7.46 9.39 1.53
CA ILE A 228 -6.79 8.14 1.91
C ILE A 228 -5.47 8.38 2.64
N SER A 229 -4.73 9.46 2.31
CA SER A 229 -3.50 9.79 3.02
C SER A 229 -3.74 10.05 4.52
N ASP A 230 -4.91 10.58 4.89
CA ASP A 230 -5.28 10.77 6.30
C ASP A 230 -5.45 9.40 7.02
N ASP A 231 -5.97 8.39 6.33
CA ASP A 231 -6.05 7.02 6.87
C ASP A 231 -4.67 6.38 7.03
N VAL A 232 -3.77 6.58 6.05
CA VAL A 232 -2.38 6.09 6.13
C VAL A 232 -1.62 6.80 7.26
N ILE A 233 -1.80 8.11 7.42
CA ILE A 233 -1.28 8.88 8.54
C ILE A 233 -1.80 8.30 9.86
N PHE A 234 -3.11 8.09 9.99
CA PHE A 234 -3.72 7.50 11.19
C PHE A 234 -3.10 6.16 11.59
N VAL A 235 -2.81 5.30 10.62
CA VAL A 235 -2.11 4.01 10.84
C VAL A 235 -0.67 4.24 11.33
N LEU A 236 0.09 5.09 10.63
CA LEU A 236 1.51 5.28 10.89
C LEU A 236 1.80 6.10 12.16
N GLU A 237 0.90 7.00 12.56
CA GLU A 237 1.02 7.81 13.78
C GLU A 237 1.03 6.99 15.07
N LYS A 238 0.57 5.73 15.02
CA LYS A 238 0.71 4.80 16.15
C LYS A 238 2.17 4.43 16.42
N TYR A 239 3.06 4.63 15.44
CA TYR A 239 4.45 4.17 15.47
C TYR A 239 5.47 5.28 15.21
N ILE A 240 5.09 6.31 14.46
CA ILE A 240 5.94 7.40 13.98
C ILE A 240 5.50 8.71 14.63
N THR A 241 6.42 9.43 15.29
CA THR A 241 6.16 10.82 15.71
C THR A 241 6.41 11.73 14.54
N ARG A 242 5.47 12.62 14.24
CA ARG A 242 5.71 13.72 13.31
C ARG A 242 6.94 14.54 13.73
N SER A 243 7.82 14.87 12.78
CA SER A 243 8.89 15.85 13.02
C SER A 243 8.27 17.21 13.36
N LEU A 244 8.64 17.79 14.49
CA LEU A 244 8.16 19.10 14.94
C LEU A 244 8.97 20.25 14.33
N ASP A 245 10.08 19.95 13.65
CA ASP A 245 10.89 20.92 12.93
C ASP A 245 10.14 21.33 11.66
N VAL A 246 9.24 22.31 11.81
CA VAL A 246 8.52 22.93 10.70
C VAL A 246 8.59 24.44 10.88
N LYS A 247 9.28 25.11 9.96
CA LYS A 247 8.90 26.48 9.60
C LYS A 247 7.59 26.38 8.86
N SER A 248 6.49 26.76 9.51
CA SER A 248 5.09 26.65 9.04
C SER A 248 4.79 27.34 7.71
N GLU A 249 5.78 28.01 7.11
CA GLU A 249 5.67 28.78 5.87
C GLU A 249 5.88 27.94 4.60
N TYR A 250 6.22 26.64 4.72
CA TYR A 250 6.50 25.75 3.58
C TYR A 250 5.57 24.54 3.43
N ILE A 251 4.59 24.35 4.34
CA ILE A 251 3.55 23.32 4.17
C ILE A 251 2.41 23.94 3.39
N GLY A 252 2.46 23.78 2.07
CA GLY A 252 1.41 24.23 1.19
C GLY A 252 1.47 23.42 -0.09
N TYR A 253 0.30 23.18 -0.69
CA TYR A 253 0.07 22.54 -2.00
C TYR A 253 0.74 23.26 -3.18
N HIS A 254 1.78 24.06 -2.93
CA HIS A 254 2.32 25.10 -3.79
C HIS A 254 2.91 24.61 -5.12
N ASN A 255 2.88 23.30 -5.40
CA ASN A 255 3.46 22.70 -6.60
C ASN A 255 2.52 21.71 -7.33
N VAL A 256 1.22 21.65 -7.01
CA VAL A 256 0.23 20.84 -7.76
C VAL A 256 -0.84 21.77 -8.33
N ASP A 257 -0.93 21.87 -9.66
CA ASP A 257 -1.77 22.84 -10.39
C ASP A 257 -3.26 22.44 -10.50
N TYR A 258 -3.81 21.83 -9.44
CA TYR A 258 -5.19 21.32 -9.41
C TYR A 258 -5.89 21.67 -8.10
N GLU A 259 -7.21 21.85 -8.15
CA GLU A 259 -8.00 22.08 -6.95
C GLU A 259 -8.11 20.79 -6.12
N ILE A 260 -7.68 20.86 -4.86
CA ILE A 260 -7.73 19.74 -3.93
C ILE A 260 -8.66 20.11 -2.78
N SER A 261 -9.72 19.34 -2.65
CA SER A 261 -10.76 19.51 -1.63
C SER A 261 -10.91 18.24 -0.80
N PRO A 262 -11.06 18.35 0.54
CA PRO A 262 -11.35 17.20 1.38
C PRO A 262 -12.64 16.49 0.93
N LEU A 263 -12.58 15.15 0.86
CA LEU A 263 -13.78 14.33 0.70
C LEU A 263 -14.37 14.00 2.07
N ASP A 264 -15.70 13.96 2.15
CA ASP A 264 -16.36 13.35 3.31
C ASP A 264 -16.15 11.82 3.31
N GLU A 265 -16.25 11.22 4.50
CA GLU A 265 -15.96 9.80 4.73
C GLU A 265 -16.80 8.89 3.82
N GLN A 266 -18.10 9.17 3.69
CA GLN A 266 -18.99 8.37 2.86
C GLN A 266 -18.56 8.40 1.39
N LYS A 267 -18.23 9.57 0.83
CA LYS A 267 -17.72 9.67 -0.54
C LYS A 267 -16.41 8.92 -0.73
N LYS A 268 -15.48 9.01 0.23
CA LYS A 268 -14.21 8.25 0.19
C LYS A 268 -14.50 6.74 0.09
N LEU A 269 -15.39 6.23 0.93
CA LEU A 269 -15.76 4.82 0.95
C LEU A 269 -16.51 4.40 -0.31
N ASP A 270 -17.43 5.22 -0.80
CA ASP A 270 -18.16 4.95 -2.04
C ASP A 270 -17.21 4.86 -3.24
N MET A 271 -16.23 5.76 -3.33
CA MET A 271 -15.21 5.75 -4.39
C MET A 271 -14.31 4.50 -4.30
N MET A 272 -13.86 4.15 -3.10
CA MET A 272 -13.03 2.97 -2.86
C MET A 272 -13.77 1.67 -3.15
N TYR A 273 -15.02 1.55 -2.72
CA TYR A 273 -15.88 0.42 -3.03
C TYR A 273 -16.15 0.34 -4.54
N THR A 274 -16.45 1.46 -5.19
CA THR A 274 -16.69 1.51 -6.64
C THR A 274 -15.49 1.01 -7.42
N ILE A 275 -14.27 1.44 -7.08
CA ILE A 275 -13.08 1.01 -7.81
C ILE A 275 -12.74 -0.46 -7.53
N LEU A 276 -12.90 -0.93 -6.29
CA LEU A 276 -12.77 -2.34 -5.94
C LEU A 276 -13.74 -3.21 -6.75
N PHE A 277 -15.02 -2.84 -6.75
CA PHE A 277 -16.08 -3.59 -7.44
C PHE A 277 -15.86 -3.59 -8.95
N THR A 278 -15.66 -2.42 -9.56
CA THR A 278 -15.51 -2.30 -11.03
C THR A 278 -14.25 -3.01 -11.54
N THR A 279 -13.13 -2.92 -10.82
CA THR A 279 -11.92 -3.68 -11.17
C THR A 279 -12.14 -5.19 -10.99
N PHE A 280 -12.80 -5.62 -9.90
CA PHE A 280 -13.11 -7.04 -9.69
C PHE A 280 -14.04 -7.57 -10.78
N GLU A 281 -15.08 -6.82 -11.13
CA GLU A 281 -16.02 -7.15 -12.21
C GLU A 281 -15.28 -7.26 -13.55
N SER A 282 -14.38 -6.32 -13.84
CA SER A 282 -13.56 -6.36 -15.05
C SER A 282 -12.73 -7.64 -15.13
N VAL A 283 -12.07 -8.02 -14.02
CA VAL A 283 -11.31 -9.27 -13.93
C VAL A 283 -12.21 -10.50 -14.11
N TYR A 284 -13.39 -10.50 -13.49
CA TYR A 284 -14.37 -11.56 -13.61
C TYR A 284 -14.90 -11.72 -15.05
N ARG A 285 -15.17 -10.61 -15.76
CA ARG A 285 -15.68 -10.65 -17.14
C ARG A 285 -14.61 -11.08 -18.15
N HIS A 286 -13.34 -10.76 -17.87
CA HIS A 286 -12.19 -11.06 -18.75
C HIS A 286 -11.25 -12.12 -18.17
N LYS A 287 -11.79 -13.10 -17.44
CA LYS A 287 -11.01 -14.12 -16.70
C LYS A 287 -9.88 -14.76 -17.49
N ARG A 288 -10.11 -15.08 -18.76
CA ARG A 288 -9.11 -15.75 -19.61
C ARG A 288 -7.87 -14.89 -19.83
N ASP A 289 -8.05 -13.59 -20.03
CA ASP A 289 -6.97 -12.65 -20.32
C ASP A 289 -6.31 -12.16 -19.02
N MET A 290 -7.10 -12.07 -17.95
CA MET A 290 -6.63 -11.61 -16.64
C MET A 290 -5.89 -12.66 -15.82
N GLN A 291 -6.21 -13.95 -16.01
CA GLN A 291 -5.51 -15.04 -15.32
C GLN A 291 -3.98 -14.99 -15.51
N PRO A 292 -3.43 -14.92 -16.74
CA PRO A 292 -1.98 -14.86 -16.92
C PRO A 292 -1.39 -13.59 -16.31
N ILE A 293 -2.04 -12.43 -16.45
CA ILE A 293 -1.57 -11.15 -15.89
C ILE A 293 -1.38 -11.24 -14.36
N LEU A 294 -2.41 -11.70 -13.65
CA LEU A 294 -2.32 -11.82 -12.19
C LEU A 294 -1.39 -12.98 -11.76
N SER A 295 -1.24 -14.01 -12.59
CA SER A 295 -0.30 -15.10 -12.32
C SER A 295 1.16 -14.65 -12.45
N ASP A 296 1.48 -13.79 -13.42
CA ASP A 296 2.81 -13.19 -13.57
C ASP A 296 3.16 -12.27 -12.38
N MET A 297 2.16 -11.56 -11.85
CA MET A 297 2.30 -10.80 -10.60
C MET A 297 2.53 -11.71 -9.40
N ASN A 298 1.80 -12.83 -9.28
CA ASN A 298 2.03 -13.84 -8.24
C ASN A 298 3.46 -14.41 -8.31
N GLU A 299 3.96 -14.71 -9.51
CA GLU A 299 5.34 -15.17 -9.69
C GLU A 299 6.35 -14.12 -9.26
N SER A 300 6.06 -12.85 -9.50
CA SER A 300 6.90 -11.74 -9.04
C SER A 300 6.89 -11.65 -7.51
N PHE A 301 5.72 -11.71 -6.87
CA PHE A 301 5.60 -11.81 -5.41
C PHE A 301 6.49 -12.92 -4.82
N ILE A 302 6.43 -14.10 -5.41
CA ILE A 302 7.24 -15.25 -5.01
C ILE A 302 8.73 -14.96 -5.17
N ARG A 303 9.15 -14.45 -6.34
CA ARG A 303 10.56 -14.15 -6.64
C ARG A 303 11.16 -13.09 -5.73
N TYR A 304 10.37 -12.11 -5.29
CA TYR A 304 10.84 -11.03 -4.43
C TYR A 304 10.84 -11.39 -2.93
N ASN A 305 10.11 -12.42 -2.51
CA ASN A 305 9.92 -12.76 -1.09
C ASN A 305 10.60 -14.06 -0.63
N ILE A 306 11.21 -14.82 -1.54
CA ILE A 306 12.05 -16.00 -1.26
C ILE A 306 13.52 -15.63 -1.39
#